data_AF-A0A418GR92-F1
#
_entry.id   AF-A0A418GR92-F1
#
_cell.length_a   1.000
_cell.length_b   1.000
_cell.length_c   1.000
_cell.angle_alpha   90.00
_cell.angle_beta   90.00
_cell.angle_gamma   90.00
#
_symmetry.space_group_name_H-M   'P 1'
#
loop_
_entity.id
_entity.type
_entity.pdbx_description
1 polymer ?
#
loop_
_entity_poly.entity_id
_entity_poly.type
_entity_poly.pdbx_seq_one_letter_code
_entity_poly.pdbx_strand_id
1 'polypeptide(L)'
;MSLFHLIAPSGYCIKQHAALRGIQRLTDAGHQVNNVEVIARRCERFAGTETERLEDLNSLARLTTPNTIVLSVRGGYGASRLLADIDWQALVARQQHDPLLICGHSDFTAIQCGLLAQGNVITFSGPMLVANFGADELSAFTEHH
;
A
#
# COMPACT_ATOMS: atom_id res chain seq x y z
N MET A 1 11.49 -3.62 -15.22
CA MET A 1 10.61 -4.54 -14.49
C MET A 1 10.58 -4.11 -13.04
N SER A 2 9.40 -3.73 -12.53
CA SER A 2 9.24 -3.21 -11.17
C SER A 2 8.71 -4.28 -10.22
N LEU A 3 9.03 -4.13 -8.94
CA LEU A 3 8.45 -4.93 -7.87
C LEU A 3 7.39 -4.11 -7.14
N PHE A 4 6.18 -4.65 -7.04
CA PHE A 4 5.12 -4.14 -6.17
C PHE A 4 5.09 -4.93 -4.87
N HIS A 5 4.96 -4.23 -3.74
CA HIS A 5 4.74 -4.81 -2.43
C HIS A 5 3.42 -4.29 -1.88
N LEU A 6 2.44 -5.16 -1.68
CA LEU A 6 1.12 -4.75 -1.23
C LEU A 6 1.11 -4.46 0.27
N ILE A 7 0.33 -3.45 0.68
CA ILE A 7 -0.03 -3.21 2.09
C ILE A 7 -1.54 -2.94 2.20
N ALA A 8 -2.14 -3.36 3.31
CA ALA A 8 -3.58 -3.22 3.54
C ALA A 8 -3.90 -2.65 4.94
N PRO A 9 -3.53 -1.40 5.23
CA PRO A 9 -3.72 -0.80 6.56
C PRO A 9 -5.18 -0.42 6.88
N SER A 10 -6.06 -0.44 5.88
CA SER A 10 -7.41 0.12 5.93
C SER A 10 -8.50 -0.97 5.93
N GLY A 11 -9.53 -0.82 5.08
CA GLY A 11 -10.71 -1.67 5.08
C GLY A 11 -10.48 -3.01 4.36
N TYR A 12 -11.26 -4.01 4.75
CA TYR A 12 -11.32 -5.33 4.11
C TYR A 12 -11.59 -5.22 2.60
N CYS A 13 -10.86 -6.00 1.81
CA CYS A 13 -11.07 -6.10 0.37
C CYS A 13 -12.31 -6.96 0.05
N ILE A 14 -13.51 -6.36 0.06
CA ILE A 14 -14.73 -7.08 -0.35
C ILE A 14 -14.72 -7.45 -1.84
N LYS A 15 -14.08 -6.63 -2.69
CA LYS A 15 -13.96 -6.85 -4.14
C LYS A 15 -12.75 -7.74 -4.48
N GLN A 16 -12.78 -8.98 -4.00
CA GLN A 16 -11.70 -9.96 -4.22
C GLN A 16 -11.36 -10.15 -5.70
N HIS A 17 -12.37 -10.25 -6.57
CA HIS A 17 -12.18 -10.36 -8.03
C HIS A 17 -11.38 -9.18 -8.63
N ALA A 18 -11.61 -7.96 -8.14
CA ALA A 18 -10.91 -6.77 -8.63
C ALA A 18 -9.45 -6.75 -8.14
N ALA A 19 -9.18 -7.16 -6.90
CA ALA A 19 -7.81 -7.30 -6.42
C ALA A 19 -7.02 -8.32 -7.24
N LEU A 20 -7.60 -9.51 -7.48
CA LEU A 20 -6.96 -10.55 -8.29
C LEU A 20 -6.74 -10.10 -9.73
N ARG A 21 -7.70 -9.38 -10.33
CA ARG A 21 -7.52 -8.76 -11.65
C ARG A 21 -6.40 -7.73 -11.66
N GLY A 22 -6.28 -6.90 -10.61
CA GLY A 22 -5.20 -5.93 -10.50
C GLY A 22 -3.82 -6.58 -10.40
N ILE A 23 -3.72 -7.67 -9.63
CA ILE A 23 -2.49 -8.48 -9.56
C ILE A 23 -2.18 -9.07 -10.94
N GLN A 24 -3.16 -9.73 -11.57
CA GLN A 24 -2.99 -10.34 -12.89
C GLN A 24 -2.52 -9.32 -13.93
N ARG A 25 -3.12 -8.13 -13.95
CA ARG A 25 -2.76 -7.05 -14.87
C ARG A 25 -1.32 -6.58 -14.67
N LEU A 26 -0.88 -6.42 -13.42
CA LEU A 26 0.51 -6.08 -13.10
C LEU A 26 1.47 -7.18 -13.55
N THR A 27 1.14 -8.46 -13.29
CA THR A 27 2.00 -9.58 -13.68
C THR A 27 2.04 -9.81 -15.18
N ASP A 28 0.93 -9.61 -15.90
CA ASP A 28 0.86 -9.72 -17.36
C ASP A 28 1.70 -8.64 -18.06
N ALA A 29 1.78 -7.45 -17.45
CA ALA A 29 2.69 -6.38 -17.86
C ALA A 29 4.16 -6.64 -17.47
N GLY A 30 4.45 -7.80 -16.85
CA GLY A 30 5.80 -8.24 -16.51
C GLY A 30 6.30 -7.76 -15.14
N HIS A 31 5.44 -7.19 -14.28
CA HIS A 31 5.82 -6.82 -12.91
C HIS A 31 5.73 -8.02 -11.95
N GLN A 32 6.40 -7.91 -10.80
CA GLN A 32 6.25 -8.85 -9.69
C GLN A 32 5.39 -8.23 -8.59
N VAL A 33 4.62 -9.05 -7.89
CA VAL A 33 3.76 -8.61 -6.77
C VAL A 33 4.01 -9.48 -5.54
N ASN A 34 4.53 -8.87 -4.48
CA ASN A 34 4.78 -9.49 -3.19
C ASN A 34 3.68 -9.15 -2.17
N ASN A 35 3.65 -9.91 -1.08
CA ASN A 35 2.72 -9.74 0.04
C ASN A 35 1.24 -9.87 -0.41
N VAL A 36 0.96 -10.81 -1.31
CA VAL A 36 -0.39 -11.01 -1.90
C VAL A 36 -1.40 -11.54 -0.87
N GLU A 37 -0.93 -12.21 0.17
CA GLU A 37 -1.70 -12.75 1.27
C GLU A 37 -2.55 -11.70 2.00
N VAL A 38 -2.15 -10.42 1.99
CA VAL A 38 -2.90 -9.32 2.63
C VAL A 38 -4.29 -9.14 2.04
N ILE A 39 -4.52 -9.60 0.80
CA ILE A 39 -5.83 -9.52 0.13
C ILE A 39 -6.88 -10.38 0.84
N ALA A 40 -6.48 -11.53 1.39
CA ALA A 40 -7.40 -12.48 2.03
C ALA A 40 -7.71 -12.12 3.49
N ARG A 41 -6.85 -11.34 4.14
CA ARG A 41 -6.98 -11.00 5.57
C ARG A 41 -8.28 -10.25 5.85
N ARG A 42 -8.89 -10.58 6.99
CA ARG A 42 -10.11 -9.94 7.46
C ARG A 42 -10.22 -9.97 8.98
N CYS A 43 -10.50 -8.83 9.56
CA CYS A 43 -10.99 -8.69 10.93
C CYS A 43 -12.15 -7.69 10.90
N GLU A 44 -13.38 -8.16 11.10
CA GLU A 44 -14.59 -7.34 10.94
C GLU A 44 -14.64 -6.63 9.57
N ARG A 45 -14.49 -5.29 9.56
CA ARG A 45 -14.45 -4.41 8.38
C ARG A 45 -13.04 -4.08 7.90
N PHE A 46 -12.01 -4.57 8.57
CA PHE A 46 -10.59 -4.24 8.34
C PHE A 46 -9.85 -5.36 7.61
N ALA A 47 -8.78 -5.04 6.89
CA ALA A 47 -7.96 -5.99 6.13
C ALA A 47 -6.94 -6.75 7.00
N GLY A 48 -7.42 -7.30 8.12
CA GLY A 48 -6.63 -7.95 9.16
C GLY A 48 -6.85 -7.30 10.53
N THR A 49 -6.36 -7.94 11.57
CA THR A 49 -6.29 -7.44 12.94
C THR A 49 -5.46 -6.15 13.02
N GLU A 50 -5.54 -5.42 14.13
CA GLU A 50 -4.71 -4.23 14.34
C GLU A 50 -3.21 -4.57 14.21
N THR A 51 -2.77 -5.70 14.78
CA THR A 51 -1.38 -6.17 14.70
C THR A 51 -0.94 -6.45 13.26
N GLU A 52 -1.74 -7.16 12.47
CA GLU A 52 -1.39 -7.48 11.08
C GLU A 52 -1.30 -6.22 10.21
N ARG A 53 -2.24 -5.29 10.38
CA ARG A 53 -2.26 -4.03 9.60
C ARG A 53 -1.16 -3.07 10.02
N LEU A 54 -0.79 -3.06 11.30
CA LEU A 54 0.35 -2.31 11.80
C LEU A 54 1.67 -2.87 11.26
N GLU A 55 1.80 -4.20 11.23
CA GLU A 55 3.02 -4.86 10.76
C GLU A 55 3.24 -4.66 9.26
N ASP A 56 2.19 -4.55 8.43
CA ASP A 56 2.32 -4.13 7.03
C ASP A 56 3.09 -2.81 6.87
N LEU A 57 2.93 -1.88 7.83
CA LEU A 57 3.61 -0.59 7.81
C LEU A 57 4.98 -0.69 8.45
N ASN A 58 5.07 -1.21 9.67
CA ASN A 58 6.33 -1.24 10.43
C ASN A 58 7.38 -2.16 9.78
N SER A 59 6.96 -3.22 9.06
CA SER A 59 7.88 -4.08 8.31
C SER A 59 8.55 -3.39 7.13
N LEU A 60 7.99 -2.29 6.61
CA LEU A 60 8.60 -1.53 5.49
C LEU A 60 9.99 -1.01 5.86
N ALA A 61 10.25 -0.75 7.15
CA ALA A 61 11.59 -0.37 7.64
C ALA A 61 12.68 -1.42 7.33
N ARG A 62 12.29 -2.68 7.11
CA ARG A 62 13.18 -3.80 6.81
C ARG A 62 13.13 -4.23 5.34
N LEU A 63 12.30 -3.58 4.51
CA LEU A 63 12.15 -3.91 3.10
C LEU A 63 13.28 -3.27 2.28
N THR A 64 14.25 -4.06 1.81
CA THR A 64 15.49 -3.57 1.20
C THR A 64 15.62 -3.82 -0.31
N THR A 65 14.64 -4.46 -0.94
CA THR A 65 14.69 -4.70 -2.39
C THR A 65 14.69 -3.36 -3.16
N PRO A 66 15.69 -3.08 -4.01
CA PRO A 66 15.78 -1.81 -4.74
C PRO A 66 14.55 -1.53 -5.61
N ASN A 67 14.21 -0.26 -5.79
CA ASN A 67 13.13 0.21 -6.67
C ASN A 67 11.75 -0.42 -6.39
N THR A 68 11.47 -0.75 -5.13
CA THR A 68 10.18 -1.33 -4.72
C THR A 68 9.09 -0.27 -4.65
N ILE A 69 7.96 -0.54 -5.31
CA ILE A 69 6.72 0.22 -5.21
C ILE A 69 5.87 -0.40 -4.11
N VAL A 70 5.66 0.32 -3.00
CA VAL A 70 4.72 -0.10 -1.96
C VAL A 70 3.35 0.42 -2.34
N LEU A 71 2.38 -0.47 -2.53
CA LEU A 71 1.07 -0.13 -3.07
C LEU A 71 -0.04 -0.46 -2.07
N SER A 72 -0.80 0.55 -1.66
CA SER A 72 -1.98 0.33 -0.84
C SER A 72 -3.06 -0.43 -1.63
N VAL A 73 -3.62 -1.47 -1.02
CA VAL A 73 -4.65 -2.30 -1.64
C VAL A 73 -5.92 -1.50 -1.87
N ARG A 74 -6.37 -0.78 -0.85
CA ARG A 74 -7.56 0.08 -0.87
C ARG A 74 -7.59 1.00 0.36
N GLY A 75 -8.41 2.05 0.27
CA GLY A 75 -8.79 2.87 1.42
C GLY A 75 -10.01 2.31 2.16
N GLY A 76 -10.80 3.20 2.75
CA GLY A 76 -11.97 2.87 3.56
C GLY A 76 -11.86 3.50 4.94
N TYR A 77 -11.66 2.68 5.97
CA TYR A 77 -11.39 3.12 7.33
C TYR A 77 -10.49 2.09 8.02
N GLY A 78 -9.46 2.56 8.70
CA GLY A 78 -8.57 1.72 9.51
C GLY A 78 -7.22 2.37 9.79
N ALA A 79 -6.72 3.21 8.87
CA ALA A 79 -5.42 3.86 9.01
C ALA A 79 -5.31 4.70 10.28
N SER A 80 -6.38 5.43 10.63
CA SER A 80 -6.44 6.29 11.82
C SER A 80 -6.20 5.53 13.14
N ARG A 81 -6.54 4.23 13.20
CA ARG A 81 -6.35 3.41 14.40
C ARG A 81 -4.88 3.06 14.65
N LEU A 82 -4.06 3.09 13.60
CA LEU A 82 -2.68 2.64 13.64
C LEU A 82 -1.71 3.79 13.96
N LEU A 83 -2.15 5.05 13.82
CA LEU A 83 -1.25 6.22 13.81
C LEU A 83 -0.39 6.37 15.07
N ALA A 84 -0.89 5.96 16.23
CA ALA A 84 -0.15 6.04 17.49
C ALA A 84 0.95 4.98 17.62
N ASP A 85 0.80 3.86 16.92
CA ASP A 85 1.63 2.66 17.10
C ASP A 85 2.62 2.42 15.94
N ILE A 86 2.52 3.22 14.87
CA ILE A 86 3.48 3.19 13.76
C ILE A 86 4.84 3.65 14.27
N ASP A 87 5.89 2.88 13.96
CA ASP A 87 7.27 3.27 14.22
C ASP A 87 7.73 4.30 13.17
N TRP A 88 7.28 5.54 13.37
CA TRP A 88 7.55 6.63 12.45
C TRP A 88 9.05 6.89 12.26
N GLN A 89 9.85 6.75 13.32
CA GLN A 89 11.28 7.01 13.26
C GLN A 89 12.00 5.96 12.39
N ALA A 90 11.63 4.68 12.53
CA ALA A 90 12.17 3.63 11.68
C ALA A 90 11.79 3.83 10.20
N LEU A 91 10.55 4.24 9.92
CA LEU A 91 10.10 4.52 8.55
C LEU A 91 10.78 5.75 7.95
N VAL A 92 10.91 6.84 8.71
CA VAL A 92 11.63 8.04 8.28
C VAL A 92 13.09 7.70 7.97
N ALA A 93 13.77 6.96 8.85
CA ALA A 93 15.15 6.54 8.65
C ALA A 93 15.28 5.64 7.41
N ARG A 94 14.37 4.68 7.22
CA ARG A 94 14.35 3.80 6.04
C ARG A 94 14.27 4.60 4.74
N GLN A 95 13.50 5.68 4.70
CA GLN A 95 13.30 6.48 3.48
C GLN A 95 14.47 7.42 3.16
N GLN A 96 15.51 7.52 4.00
CA GLN A 96 16.65 8.41 3.72
C GLN A 96 17.64 7.84 2.69
N HIS A 97 17.64 6.52 2.48
CA HIS A 97 18.54 5.85 1.54
C HIS A 97 17.77 4.80 0.73
N ASP A 98 17.89 4.84 -0.59
CA ASP A 98 17.12 4.00 -1.53
C ASP A 98 15.62 3.90 -1.15
N PRO A 99 14.90 5.04 -1.12
CA PRO A 99 13.55 5.11 -0.59
C PRO A 99 12.61 4.17 -1.35
N LEU A 100 11.66 3.59 -0.61
CA LEU A 100 10.51 2.92 -1.17
C LEU A 100 9.61 3.94 -1.88
N LEU A 101 9.04 3.56 -3.02
CA LEU A 101 8.04 4.36 -3.73
C LEU A 101 6.65 4.03 -3.19
N ILE A 102 6.23 4.73 -2.12
CA ILE A 102 4.99 4.43 -1.39
C ILE A 102 3.80 5.16 -2.03
N CYS A 103 2.82 4.40 -2.54
CA CYS A 103 1.67 4.91 -3.29
C CYS A 103 0.32 4.44 -2.72
N GLY A 104 -0.62 5.37 -2.62
CA GLY A 104 -2.02 5.11 -2.31
C GLY A 104 -2.82 6.41 -2.22
N HIS A 105 -4.12 6.31 -1.97
CA HIS A 105 -4.98 7.48 -1.75
C HIS A 105 -6.12 7.16 -0.77
N SER A 106 -7.05 8.09 -0.56
CA SER A 106 -8.19 7.93 0.35
C SER A 106 -7.73 7.80 1.81
N ASP A 107 -8.20 6.82 2.57
CA ASP A 107 -7.84 6.61 3.99
C ASP A 107 -6.31 6.56 4.23
N PHE A 108 -5.55 6.11 3.22
CA PHE A 108 -4.08 6.08 3.28
C PHE A 108 -3.44 7.47 3.42
N THR A 109 -4.14 8.54 3.06
CA THR A 109 -3.68 9.93 3.23
C THR A 109 -3.28 10.23 4.68
N ALA A 110 -3.94 9.64 5.68
CA ALA A 110 -3.56 9.83 7.09
C ALA A 110 -2.12 9.37 7.37
N ILE A 111 -1.71 8.24 6.80
CA ILE A 111 -0.35 7.70 6.94
C ILE A 111 0.65 8.56 6.16
N GLN A 112 0.28 9.00 4.95
CA GLN A 112 1.11 9.90 4.13
C GLN A 112 1.36 11.23 4.85
N CYS A 113 0.34 11.81 5.47
CA CYS A 113 0.47 13.00 6.31
C CYS A 113 1.33 12.75 7.54
N GLY A 114 1.22 11.57 8.17
CA GLY A 114 2.10 11.17 9.27
C GLY A 114 3.57 11.14 8.85
N LEU A 115 3.89 10.49 7.73
CA LEU A 115 5.23 10.46 7.15
C LEU A 115 5.78 11.86 6.82
N LEU A 116 4.93 12.73 6.27
CA LEU A 116 5.29 14.14 6.02
C LEU A 116 5.58 14.88 7.34
N ALA A 117 4.70 14.76 8.34
CA ALA A 117 4.83 15.46 9.61
C ALA A 117 6.05 15.00 10.44
N GLN A 118 6.44 13.74 10.32
CA GLN A 118 7.52 13.15 11.12
C GLN A 118 8.90 13.34 10.51
N GLY A 119 9.02 13.48 9.19
CA GLY A 119 10.32 13.56 8.54
C GLY A 119 10.35 14.14 7.14
N ASN A 120 9.32 14.90 6.73
CA ASN A 120 9.16 15.39 5.36
C ASN A 120 9.28 14.29 4.29
N VAL A 121 8.87 13.07 4.64
CA VAL A 121 9.00 11.92 3.75
C VAL A 121 8.00 12.05 2.61
N ILE A 122 8.52 12.02 1.38
CA ILE A 122 7.71 12.08 0.17
C ILE A 122 7.05 10.71 -0.07
N THR A 123 5.75 10.75 -0.39
CA THR A 123 4.97 9.61 -0.86
C THR A 123 4.04 10.07 -1.99
N PHE A 124 3.42 9.13 -2.70
CA PHE A 124 2.61 9.40 -3.88
C PHE A 124 1.12 9.28 -3.53
N SER A 125 0.38 10.37 -3.59
CA SER A 125 -1.08 10.31 -3.58
C SER A 125 -1.55 9.90 -4.97
N GLY A 126 -1.87 8.61 -5.15
CA GLY A 126 -1.98 8.00 -6.47
C GLY A 126 -2.80 6.71 -6.48
N PRO A 127 -2.76 5.94 -7.58
CA PRO A 127 -3.60 4.75 -7.73
C PRO A 127 -3.38 3.72 -6.63
N MET A 128 -4.43 2.96 -6.33
CA MET A 128 -4.41 1.79 -5.45
C MET A 128 -4.76 0.52 -6.23
N LEU A 129 -4.44 -0.64 -5.67
CA LEU A 129 -4.64 -1.92 -6.36
C LEU A 129 -6.10 -2.10 -6.80
N VAL A 130 -7.06 -2.02 -5.88
CA VAL A 130 -8.44 -2.44 -6.18
C VAL A 130 -9.19 -1.43 -7.05
N ALA A 131 -9.04 -0.13 -6.75
CA ALA A 131 -9.83 0.92 -7.39
C ALA A 131 -9.33 1.27 -8.80
N ASN A 132 -8.02 1.10 -9.07
CA ASN A 132 -7.39 1.56 -10.30
C ASN A 132 -6.87 0.37 -11.10
N PHE A 133 -5.85 -0.34 -10.60
CA PHE A 133 -5.29 -1.49 -11.30
C PHE A 133 -6.28 -2.65 -11.43
N GLY A 134 -7.22 -2.76 -10.49
CA GLY A 134 -8.28 -3.76 -10.44
C GLY A 134 -9.58 -3.30 -11.07
N ALA A 135 -9.66 -2.12 -11.67
CA ALA A 135 -10.85 -1.70 -12.43
C ALA A 135 -11.11 -2.65 -13.61
N ASP A 136 -12.34 -2.66 -14.14
CA ASP A 136 -12.67 -3.51 -15.30
C ASP A 136 -11.76 -3.13 -16.48
N GLU A 137 -11.64 -1.83 -16.76
CA GLU A 137 -10.65 -1.26 -17.68
C GLU A 137 -9.62 -0.45 -16.90
N LEU A 138 -8.33 -0.59 -17.26
CA LEU A 138 -7.30 0.28 -16.73
C LEU A 138 -7.38 1.63 -17.45
N SER A 139 -7.61 2.70 -16.68
CA SER A 139 -7.60 4.06 -17.21
C SER A 139 -6.20 4.41 -17.74
N ALA A 140 -6.07 4.53 -19.07
CA ALA A 140 -4.81 4.91 -19.71
C ALA A 140 -4.28 6.26 -19.22
N PHE A 141 -5.19 7.19 -18.87
CA PHE A 141 -4.80 8.47 -18.27
C PHE A 141 -4.12 8.26 -16.92
N THR A 142 -4.70 7.43 -16.05
CA THR A 142 -4.14 7.14 -14.71
C THR A 142 -2.89 6.27 -14.76
N GLU A 143 -2.75 5.44 -15.80
CA GLU A 143 -1.54 4.67 -16.02
C GLU A 143 -0.37 5.58 -16.45
N HIS A 144 -0.65 6.63 -17.24
CA HIS A 144 0.38 7.53 -17.77
C HIS A 144 0.71 8.72 -16.86
N HIS A 145 -0.26 9.24 -16.10
CA HIS A 145 -0.15 10.46 -15.28
C HIS A 145 -0.41 10.19 -13.80
#